data_AF-A0A345R335-F1
#
_entry.id   AF-A0A345R335-F1
#
_cell.length_a   1.000
_cell.length_b   1.000
_cell.length_c   1.000
_cell.angle_alpha   90.00
_cell.angle_beta   90.00
_cell.angle_gamma   90.00
#
_symmetry.space_group_name_H-M   'P 1'
#
loop_
_entity.id
_entity.type
_entity.pdbx_description
1 polymer ?
#
loop_
_entity_poly.entity_id
_entity_poly.type
_entity_poly.pdbx_seq_one_letter_code
_entity_poly.pdbx_strand_id
1 'polypeptide(L)'
;MDTPNQIPLPALALAGLVGELTFEAYAWLASPVLFGVKLEPANLVIGLSKKLLGLDLTYGAAFAVHFLIGALGFAAVVYLTKRMTQLGYIGAGALAGVILWFVAQGILAPLMGRSFMMGFGTYTQSSFVGHVGMTIVIAMVWQKLARRPAKLFT
;
A
#
# COMPACT_ATOMS: atom_id res chain seq x y z
N MET A 1 -9.95 -6.28 33.12
CA MET A 1 -8.67 -6.08 32.41
C MET A 1 -8.77 -6.84 31.11
N ASP A 2 -9.06 -6.15 30.02
CA ASP A 2 -9.16 -6.77 28.71
C ASP A 2 -7.78 -7.24 28.28
N THR A 3 -7.65 -8.53 28.02
CA THR A 3 -6.45 -9.14 27.44
C THR A 3 -6.10 -8.38 26.17
N PRO A 4 -4.83 -7.98 25.94
CA PRO A 4 -4.43 -7.31 24.72
C PRO A 4 -4.79 -8.22 23.56
N ASN A 5 -5.83 -7.82 22.82
CA ASN A 5 -6.42 -8.54 21.71
C ASN A 5 -5.29 -8.99 20.78
N GLN A 6 -4.91 -10.26 20.84
CA GLN A 6 -3.83 -10.81 20.04
C GLN A 6 -4.29 -10.75 18.60
N ILE A 7 -3.77 -9.78 17.86
CA ILE A 7 -4.00 -9.65 16.43
C ILE A 7 -3.39 -10.90 15.81
N PRO A 8 -4.16 -11.74 15.09
CA PRO A 8 -3.53 -12.78 14.32
C PRO A 8 -2.71 -12.07 13.24
N LEU A 9 -1.38 -12.07 13.34
CA LEU A 9 -0.47 -11.62 12.29
C LEU A 9 -0.88 -12.18 10.89
N PRO A 10 -1.40 -13.42 10.78
CA PRO A 10 -1.96 -13.92 9.52
C PRO A 10 -3.14 -13.11 8.97
N ALA A 11 -4.01 -12.58 9.83
CA ALA A 11 -5.16 -11.78 9.40
C ALA A 11 -4.74 -10.42 8.82
N LEU A 12 -3.72 -9.79 9.41
CA LEU A 12 -3.17 -8.53 8.90
C LEU A 12 -2.42 -8.75 7.58
N ALA A 13 -1.62 -9.82 7.48
CA ALA A 13 -0.95 -10.21 6.25
C ALA A 13 -1.95 -10.52 5.12
N LEU A 14 -3.05 -11.23 5.42
CA LEU A 14 -4.11 -11.49 4.45
C LEU A 14 -4.82 -10.20 4.00
N ALA A 15 -5.11 -9.29 4.93
CA ALA A 15 -5.69 -8.00 4.59
C ALA A 15 -4.79 -7.19 3.66
N GLY A 16 -3.49 -7.19 3.95
CA GLY A 16 -2.47 -6.57 3.11
C GLY A 16 -2.37 -7.18 1.72
N LEU A 17 -2.34 -8.52 1.61
CA LEU A 17 -2.35 -9.23 0.32
C LEU A 17 -3.58 -8.85 -0.52
N VAL A 18 -4.76 -8.81 0.07
CA VAL A 18 -5.99 -8.38 -0.63
C VAL A 18 -5.88 -6.92 -1.08
N GLY A 19 -5.34 -6.05 -0.22
CA GLY A 19 -5.07 -4.66 -0.58
C GLY A 19 -4.13 -4.52 -1.77
N GLU A 20 -3.03 -5.26 -1.77
CA GLU A 20 -2.04 -5.22 -2.85
C GLU A 20 -2.61 -5.72 -4.17
N LEU A 21 -3.34 -6.84 -4.15
CA LEU A 21 -4.05 -7.33 -5.34
C LEU A 21 -5.06 -6.31 -5.85
N THR A 22 -5.73 -5.59 -4.95
CA THR A 22 -6.66 -4.51 -5.33
C THR A 22 -5.92 -3.36 -5.99
N PHE A 23 -4.76 -2.96 -5.46
CA PHE A 23 -3.94 -1.91 -6.04
C PHE A 23 -3.41 -2.29 -7.42
N GLU A 24 -2.87 -3.50 -7.59
CA GLU A 24 -2.37 -3.98 -8.88
C GLU A 24 -3.49 -4.06 -9.93
N ALA A 25 -4.67 -4.57 -9.55
CA ALA A 25 -5.83 -4.57 -10.43
C ALA A 25 -6.24 -3.15 -10.84
N TYR A 26 -6.26 -2.20 -9.89
CA TYR A 26 -6.53 -0.79 -10.18
C TYR A 26 -5.45 -0.20 -11.11
N ALA A 27 -4.18 -0.41 -10.80
CA ALA A 27 -3.03 0.13 -11.53
C ALA A 27 -3.01 -0.31 -13.00
N TRP A 28 -3.40 -1.55 -13.26
CA TRP A 28 -3.33 -2.15 -14.60
C TRP A 28 -4.60 -1.96 -15.41
N LEU A 29 -5.77 -1.97 -14.77
CA LEU A 29 -7.06 -1.99 -15.46
C LEU A 29 -7.81 -0.65 -15.34
N ALA A 30 -7.89 -0.08 -14.15
CA ALA A 30 -8.70 1.12 -13.91
C ALA A 30 -7.93 2.42 -14.21
N SER A 31 -6.67 2.53 -13.79
CA SER A 31 -5.84 3.72 -13.99
C SER A 31 -5.70 4.14 -15.46
N PRO A 32 -5.45 3.22 -16.42
CA PRO A 32 -5.38 3.60 -17.84
C PRO A 32 -6.69 4.15 -18.39
N VAL A 33 -7.82 3.60 -17.94
CA VAL A 33 -9.16 4.01 -18.38
C VAL A 33 -9.55 5.37 -17.79
N LEU A 34 -9.26 5.57 -16.50
CA LEU A 34 -9.71 6.77 -15.76
C LEU A 34 -8.74 7.95 -15.90
N PHE A 35 -7.44 7.69 -16.02
CA PHE A 35 -6.38 8.71 -15.95
C PHE A 35 -5.43 8.69 -17.16
N GLY A 36 -5.60 7.76 -18.10
CA GLY A 36 -4.74 7.65 -19.29
C GLY A 36 -3.32 7.15 -19.00
N VAL A 37 -3.05 6.66 -17.79
CA VAL A 37 -1.72 6.21 -17.36
C VAL A 37 -1.79 4.86 -16.67
N LYS A 38 -0.82 4.00 -16.92
CA LYS A 38 -0.63 2.77 -16.15
C LYS A 38 0.30 3.08 -14.97
N LEU A 39 -0.08 2.68 -13.76
CA LEU A 39 0.80 2.82 -12.62
C LEU A 39 1.77 1.64 -12.63
N GLU A 40 3.08 1.93 -12.61
CA GLU A 40 4.12 0.90 -12.66
C GLU A 40 5.11 1.10 -11.51
N PRO A 41 4.73 0.74 -10.27
CA PRO A 41 5.58 0.94 -9.09
C PRO A 41 6.91 0.18 -9.16
N ALA A 42 6.98 -0.93 -9.90
CA ALA A 42 8.22 -1.66 -10.13
C ALA A 42 9.31 -0.75 -10.72
N ASN A 43 8.96 0.23 -11.57
CA ASN A 43 9.93 1.18 -12.12
C ASN A 43 10.53 2.11 -11.06
N LEU A 44 9.78 2.41 -9.99
CA LEU A 44 10.32 3.13 -8.83
C LEU A 44 11.34 2.28 -8.09
N VAL A 45 11.04 1.00 -7.85
CA VAL A 45 11.97 0.06 -7.22
C VAL A 45 13.25 -0.10 -8.04
N ILE A 46 13.14 -0.30 -9.37
CA ILE A 46 14.30 -0.36 -10.27
C ILE A 46 15.15 0.92 -10.15
N GLY A 47 14.52 2.09 -10.27
CA GLY A 47 15.23 3.36 -10.25
C GLY A 47 15.93 3.64 -8.92
N LEU A 48 15.30 3.30 -7.80
CA LEU A 48 15.91 3.43 -6.47
C LEU A 48 17.05 2.42 -6.26
N SER A 49 16.86 1.16 -6.63
CA SER A 49 17.91 0.13 -6.51
C SER A 49 19.14 0.48 -7.34
N LYS A 50 18.94 0.98 -8.57
CA LYS A 50 20.04 1.44 -9.42
C LYS A 50 20.75 2.64 -8.81
N LYS A 51 20.01 3.66 -8.37
CA LYS A 51 20.59 4.92 -7.91
C LYS A 51 21.24 4.81 -6.53
N LEU A 52 20.68 4.03 -5.62
CA LEU A 52 21.14 3.93 -4.23
C LEU A 52 22.11 2.77 -4.01
N LEU A 53 21.96 1.67 -4.75
CA LEU A 53 22.71 0.43 -4.52
C LEU A 53 23.54 0.00 -5.73
N GLY A 54 23.42 0.68 -6.88
CA GLY A 54 24.07 0.26 -8.13
C GLY A 54 23.52 -1.06 -8.70
N LEU A 55 22.34 -1.50 -8.25
CA LEU A 55 21.75 -2.78 -8.66
C LEU A 55 20.76 -2.59 -9.82
N ASP A 56 21.04 -3.25 -10.94
CA ASP A 56 20.11 -3.33 -12.08
C ASP A 56 19.15 -4.52 -11.88
N LEU A 57 17.97 -4.24 -11.32
CA LEU A 57 16.92 -5.25 -11.13
C LEU A 57 16.14 -5.49 -12.43
N THR A 58 15.77 -6.76 -12.67
CA THR A 58 14.77 -7.08 -13.68
C THR A 58 13.40 -6.58 -13.23
N TYR A 59 12.50 -6.30 -14.19
CA TYR A 59 11.14 -5.87 -13.87
C TYR A 59 10.42 -6.87 -12.96
N GLY A 60 10.55 -8.17 -13.21
CA GLY A 60 9.94 -9.21 -12.38
C GLY A 60 10.44 -9.20 -10.94
N ALA A 61 11.76 -9.02 -10.72
CA ALA A 61 12.31 -8.92 -9.38
C ALA A 61 11.82 -7.65 -8.65
N ALA A 62 11.84 -6.51 -9.35
CA ALA A 62 11.36 -5.24 -8.80
C ALA A 62 9.85 -5.27 -8.48
N PHE A 63 9.06 -5.91 -9.33
CA PHE A 63 7.65 -6.15 -9.10
C PHE A 63 7.42 -7.03 -7.86
N ALA A 64 8.15 -8.14 -7.72
CA ALA A 64 8.05 -8.99 -6.53
C ALA A 64 8.39 -8.24 -5.24
N VAL A 65 9.43 -7.40 -5.26
CA VAL A 65 9.80 -6.54 -4.14
C VAL A 65 8.69 -5.54 -3.82
N HIS A 66 8.17 -4.84 -4.84
CA HIS A 66 7.03 -3.92 -4.67
C HIS A 66 5.84 -4.65 -4.04
N PHE A 67 5.45 -5.78 -4.63
CA PHE A 67 4.31 -6.56 -4.19
C PHE A 67 4.42 -7.01 -2.73
N LEU A 68 5.63 -7.43 -2.30
CA LEU A 68 5.88 -7.78 -0.91
C LEU A 68 5.79 -6.57 0.03
N ILE A 69 6.34 -5.41 -0.38
CA ILE A 69 6.24 -4.16 0.38
C ILE A 69 4.78 -3.72 0.50
N GLY A 70 4.01 -3.79 -0.58
CA GLY A 70 2.60 -3.42 -0.58
C GLY A 70 1.77 -4.39 0.28
N ALA A 71 1.96 -5.70 0.11
CA ALA A 71 1.23 -6.71 0.86
C ALA A 71 1.53 -6.70 2.37
N LEU A 72 2.78 -6.48 2.79
CA LEU A 72 3.15 -6.54 4.22
C LEU A 72 3.35 -5.15 4.83
N GLY A 73 4.12 -4.31 4.16
CA GLY A 73 4.46 -2.97 4.61
C GLY A 73 3.25 -2.06 4.72
N PHE A 74 2.35 -2.05 3.73
CA PHE A 74 1.20 -1.13 3.79
C PHE A 74 0.19 -1.59 4.85
N ALA A 75 0.03 -2.89 5.04
CA ALA A 75 -0.76 -3.43 6.14
C ALA A 75 -0.19 -3.03 7.51
N ALA A 76 1.13 -3.07 7.68
CA ALA A 76 1.79 -2.57 8.87
C ALA A 76 1.54 -1.07 9.08
N VAL A 77 1.60 -0.25 8.03
CA VAL A 77 1.33 1.20 8.13
C VAL A 77 -0.13 1.47 8.50
N VAL A 78 -1.09 0.75 7.91
CA VAL A 78 -2.52 0.85 8.30
C VAL A 78 -2.71 0.47 9.77
N TYR A 79 -2.09 -0.62 10.20
CA TYR A 79 -2.11 -1.06 11.59
C TYR A 79 -1.57 0.01 12.54
N LEU A 80 -0.36 0.52 12.28
CA LEU A 80 0.27 1.56 13.08
C LEU A 80 -0.56 2.84 13.11
N THR A 81 -1.06 3.28 11.95
CA THR A 81 -1.93 4.47 11.84
C THR A 81 -3.18 4.31 12.71
N LYS A 82 -3.84 3.15 12.67
CA LYS A 82 -5.02 2.86 13.49
C LYS A 82 -4.71 2.88 14.98
N ARG A 83 -3.53 2.39 15.39
CA ARG A 83 -3.10 2.34 16.79
C ARG A 83 -2.71 3.72 17.32
N MET A 84 -1.98 4.50 16.53
CA MET A 84 -1.46 5.82 16.92
C MET A 84 -2.55 6.89 16.94
N THR A 85 -3.48 6.86 15.98
CA THR A 85 -4.51 7.91 15.84
C THR A 85 -5.84 7.56 16.48
N GLN A 86 -6.05 6.29 16.82
CA GLN A 86 -7.31 5.74 17.35
C GLN A 86 -8.55 5.93 16.45
N LEU A 87 -8.41 6.48 15.23
CA LEU A 87 -9.48 6.68 14.24
C LEU A 87 -10.26 5.39 13.95
N GLY A 88 -11.48 5.49 13.40
CA GLY A 88 -12.16 4.33 12.82
C GLY A 88 -11.32 3.65 11.71
N TYR A 89 -11.62 2.39 11.37
CA TYR A 89 -10.84 1.64 10.36
C TYR A 89 -10.74 2.38 9.02
N ILE A 90 -11.84 2.93 8.51
CA ILE A 90 -11.84 3.70 7.26
C ILE A 90 -10.95 4.94 7.38
N GLY A 91 -11.08 5.70 8.47
CA GLY A 91 -10.26 6.90 8.69
C GLY A 91 -8.76 6.58 8.82
N ALA A 92 -8.42 5.50 9.53
CA ALA A 92 -7.04 5.03 9.62
C ALA A 92 -6.49 4.55 8.28
N GLY A 93 -7.29 3.81 7.50
CA GLY A 93 -6.94 3.41 6.14
C GLY A 93 -6.71 4.61 5.23
N ALA A 94 -7.64 5.57 5.22
CA ALA A 94 -7.52 6.77 4.40
C ALA A 94 -6.25 7.57 4.73
N LEU A 95 -6.00 7.83 6.01
CA LEU A 95 -4.81 8.55 6.46
C LEU A 95 -3.52 7.80 6.10
N ALA A 96 -3.48 6.48 6.32
CA ALA A 96 -2.34 5.66 5.92
C ALA A 96 -2.07 5.75 4.40
N GLY A 97 -3.12 5.75 3.59
CA GLY A 97 -3.03 5.88 2.14
C GLY A 97 -2.47 7.24 1.71
N VAL A 98 -2.92 8.34 2.34
CA VAL A 98 -2.36 9.67 2.11
C VAL A 98 -0.87 9.72 2.44
N ILE A 99 -0.48 9.15 3.58
CA ILE A 99 0.93 9.09 4.01
C ILE A 99 1.76 8.30 2.99
N LEU A 100 1.33 7.09 2.63
CA LEU A 100 2.05 6.24 1.69
C LEU A 100 2.15 6.86 0.29
N TRP A 101 1.06 7.47 -0.19
CA TRP A 101 1.07 8.23 -1.44
C TRP A 101 2.11 9.35 -1.41
N PHE A 102 2.12 10.14 -0.34
CA PHE A 102 3.10 11.22 -0.19
C PHE A 102 4.54 10.67 -0.10
N VAL A 103 4.77 9.57 0.62
CA VAL A 103 6.09 8.93 0.67
C VAL A 103 6.51 8.46 -0.74
N ALA A 104 5.63 7.77 -1.47
CA ALA A 104 5.94 7.26 -2.80
C ALA A 104 6.21 8.38 -3.82
N GLN A 105 5.35 9.41 -3.84
CA GLN A 105 5.36 10.44 -4.89
C GLN A 105 6.15 11.70 -4.51
N GLY A 106 6.14 12.06 -3.23
CA GLY A 106 6.77 13.27 -2.70
C GLY A 106 8.20 13.05 -2.21
N ILE A 107 8.58 11.80 -1.90
CA ILE A 107 9.92 11.48 -1.38
C ILE A 107 10.63 10.51 -2.32
N LEU A 108 10.10 9.30 -2.51
CA LEU A 108 10.78 8.24 -3.25
C LEU A 108 10.93 8.55 -4.74
N ALA A 109 9.88 9.08 -5.39
CA ALA A 109 9.94 9.47 -6.79
C ALA A 109 11.01 10.58 -7.05
N PRO A 110 11.11 11.64 -6.23
CA PRO A 110 12.23 12.58 -6.29
C PRO A 110 13.59 11.94 -6.05
N LEU A 111 13.69 11.01 -5.09
CA LEU A 111 14.93 10.28 -4.86
C LEU A 111 15.38 9.49 -6.09
N MET A 112 14.48 8.94 -6.91
CA MET A 112 14.84 8.32 -8.20
C MET A 112 15.02 9.32 -9.37
N GLY A 113 14.89 10.63 -9.14
CA GLY A 113 15.10 11.67 -10.16
C GLY A 113 13.84 12.14 -10.91
N ARG A 114 12.63 11.80 -10.43
CA ARG A 114 11.39 12.42 -10.92
C ARG A 114 11.17 13.79 -10.26
N SER A 115 10.29 14.62 -10.82
CA SER A 115 9.88 15.85 -10.14
C SER A 115 9.04 15.54 -8.90
N PHE A 116 9.07 16.45 -7.91
CA PHE A 116 8.22 16.36 -6.72
C PHE A 116 6.76 16.19 -7.12
N MET A 117 6.13 15.13 -6.58
CA MET A 117 4.74 14.76 -6.87
C MET A 117 4.44 14.67 -8.37
N MET A 118 5.46 14.42 -9.21
CA MET A 118 5.38 14.46 -10.68
C MET A 118 4.56 15.64 -11.23
N GLY A 119 4.72 16.81 -10.61
CA GLY A 119 3.98 18.02 -10.97
C GLY A 119 2.47 17.95 -10.71
N PHE A 120 2.02 17.07 -9.81
CA PHE A 120 0.61 16.77 -9.52
C PHE A 120 -0.20 16.35 -10.74
N GLY A 121 0.47 15.78 -11.75
CA GLY A 121 -0.15 15.29 -12.98
C GLY A 121 -1.03 14.05 -12.76
N THR A 122 -1.54 13.52 -13.86
CA THR A 122 -2.48 12.38 -13.87
C THR A 122 -1.93 11.14 -13.15
N TYR A 123 -0.62 10.86 -13.28
CA TYR A 123 0.01 9.77 -12.54
C TYR A 123 -0.15 9.94 -11.03
N THR A 124 0.11 11.12 -10.50
CA THR A 124 0.05 11.39 -9.06
C THR A 124 -1.38 11.39 -8.53
N GLN A 125 -2.34 11.88 -9.32
CA GLN A 125 -3.77 11.82 -8.99
C GLN A 125 -4.28 10.38 -8.99
N SER A 126 -3.92 9.59 -10.01
CA SER A 126 -4.26 8.17 -10.05
C SER A 126 -3.61 7.40 -8.89
N SER A 127 -2.33 7.68 -8.61
CA SER A 127 -1.61 7.09 -7.50
C SER A 127 -2.26 7.42 -6.16
N PHE A 128 -2.82 8.62 -5.99
CA PHE A 128 -3.56 9.00 -4.78
C PHE A 128 -4.78 8.11 -4.58
N VAL A 129 -5.62 7.97 -5.62
CA VAL A 129 -6.81 7.12 -5.59
C VAL A 129 -6.42 5.66 -5.31
N GLY A 130 -5.38 5.16 -5.97
CA GLY A 130 -4.87 3.81 -5.75
C GLY A 130 -4.44 3.58 -4.30
N HIS A 131 -3.59 4.45 -3.74
CA HIS A 131 -3.08 4.30 -2.37
C HIS A 131 -4.18 4.43 -1.32
N VAL A 132 -5.02 5.47 -1.40
CA VAL A 132 -6.10 5.69 -0.44
C VAL A 132 -7.15 4.58 -0.54
N GLY A 133 -7.52 4.18 -1.75
CA GLY A 133 -8.47 3.10 -1.99
C GLY A 133 -7.97 1.77 -1.42
N MET A 134 -6.73 1.38 -1.75
CA MET A 134 -6.19 0.10 -1.27
C MET A 134 -6.06 0.06 0.25
N THR A 135 -5.62 1.13 0.92
CA THR A 135 -5.43 1.11 2.37
C THR A 135 -6.74 1.12 3.13
N ILE A 136 -7.80 1.72 2.58
CA ILE A 136 -9.17 1.56 3.09
C ILE A 136 -9.60 0.10 2.97
N VAL A 137 -9.35 -0.55 1.82
CA VAL A 137 -9.66 -1.99 1.63
C VAL A 137 -8.91 -2.85 2.65
N ILE A 138 -7.60 -2.63 2.84
CA ILE A 138 -6.81 -3.31 3.88
C ILE A 138 -7.48 -3.14 5.24
N ALA A 139 -7.82 -1.91 5.63
CA ALA A 139 -8.42 -1.64 6.93
C ALA A 139 -9.78 -2.33 7.11
N MET A 140 -10.62 -2.37 6.06
CA MET A 140 -11.92 -3.03 6.08
C MET A 140 -11.80 -4.56 6.16
N VAL A 141 -10.88 -5.16 5.40
CA VAL A 141 -10.62 -6.60 5.46
C VAL A 141 -10.08 -6.97 6.83
N TRP A 142 -9.14 -6.19 7.36
CA TRP A 142 -8.64 -6.37 8.72
C TRP A 142 -9.76 -6.28 9.76
N GLN A 143 -10.64 -5.28 9.68
CA GLN A 143 -11.80 -5.15 10.56
C GLN A 143 -12.69 -6.40 10.51
N LYS A 144 -12.97 -6.91 9.30
CA LYS A 144 -13.81 -8.09 9.09
C LYS A 144 -13.17 -9.35 9.69
N LEU A 145 -11.86 -9.53 9.51
CA LEU A 145 -11.13 -10.69 10.03
C LEU A 145 -10.96 -10.61 11.55
N ALA A 146 -10.71 -9.43 12.11
CA ALA A 146 -10.60 -9.23 13.56
C ALA A 146 -11.93 -9.42 14.31
N ARG A 147 -13.07 -9.27 13.63
CA ARG A 147 -14.41 -9.53 14.18
C ARG A 147 -14.82 -11.00 14.13
N ARG A 148 -14.07 -11.88 13.45
CA ARG A 148 -14.34 -13.31 13.46
C ARG A 148 -13.84 -13.90 14.78
N PRO A 149 -14.71 -14.43 15.66
CA PRO A 149 -14.24 -15.17 16.82
C PRO A 149 -13.41 -16.37 16.34
N ALA A 150 -12.31 -16.66 17.04
CA ALA A 150 -11.53 -17.87 16.83
C ALA A 150 -12.39 -19.09 17.17
N LYS A 151 -13.21 -19.54 16.21
CA LYS A 151 -13.74 -20.90 16.22
C LYS A 151 -12.77 -21.76 15.44
N LEU A 152 -11.88 -22.47 16.13
CA LEU A 152 -11.05 -23.62 15.75
C LEU A 152 -9.95 -23.70 16.83
N PHE A 153 -9.87 -24.63 17.77
CA PHE A 153 -10.36 -25.99 17.91
C PHE A 153 -10.62 -26.25 19.41
N THR A 154 -11.78 -26.82 19.74
CA THR A 154 -12.05 -27.56 20.99
C THR A 154 -12.80 -28.82 20.60
#